data_AF-A0A968PGF7-F1
#
_entry.id   AF-A0A968PGF7-F1
#
_cell.length_a   1.000
_cell.length_b   1.000
_cell.length_c   1.000
_cell.angle_alpha   90.00
_cell.angle_beta   90.00
_cell.angle_gamma   90.00
#
_symmetry.space_group_name_H-M   'P 1'
#
loop_
_entity.id
_entity.type
_entity.pdbx_description
1 polymer ?
#
loop_
_entity_poly.entity_id
_entity_poly.type
_entity_poly.pdbx_seq_one_letter_code
_entity_poly.pdbx_strand_id
1 'polypeptide(L)'
;MKQEEIINLVQQKLDMHQPKDYRLDVEPRSVRQEQDWWFVGVKPSTAGIRRYSYYDVMAQVSREIEDQCGVNITLVPPPSGVRRKD
;
A
#
# COMPACT_ATOMS: atom_id res chain seq x y z
N MET A 1 10.11 -12.27 -6.59
CA MET A 1 10.52 -10.85 -6.48
C MET A 1 11.05 -10.59 -5.08
N LYS A 2 11.99 -9.65 -4.95
CA LYS A 2 12.51 -9.16 -3.67
C LYS A 2 11.60 -8.06 -3.10
N GLN A 3 11.66 -7.86 -1.79
CA GLN A 3 10.86 -6.83 -1.10
C GLN A 3 11.04 -5.42 -1.69
N GLU A 4 12.27 -5.04 -2.05
CA GLU A 4 12.55 -3.73 -2.66
C GLU A 4 11.89 -3.56 -4.03
N GLU A 5 11.86 -4.63 -4.84
CA GLU A 5 11.17 -4.62 -6.14
C GLU A 5 9.67 -4.47 -5.96
N ILE A 6 9.09 -5.08 -4.92
CA ILE A 6 7.67 -4.95 -4.57
C ILE A 6 7.34 -3.53 -4.11
N ILE A 7 8.19 -2.94 -3.27
CA ILE A 7 8.02 -1.54 -2.82
C ILE A 7 8.02 -0.60 -4.03
N ASN A 8 9.01 -0.74 -4.91
CA ASN A 8 9.15 0.11 -6.09
C ASN A 8 7.97 -0.09 -7.06
N LEU A 9 7.56 -1.34 -7.30
CA LEU A 9 6.41 -1.65 -8.16
C LEU A 9 5.13 -1.00 -7.61
N VAL A 10 4.83 -1.20 -6.33
CA VAL A 10 3.63 -0.64 -5.71
C VAL A 10 3.68 0.90 -5.71
N GLN A 11 4.83 1.51 -5.39
CA GLN A 11 4.95 2.97 -5.40
C GLN A 11 4.72 3.54 -6.80
N GLN A 12 5.31 2.93 -7.84
CA GLN A 12 5.10 3.35 -9.23
C GLN A 12 3.62 3.26 -9.64
N LYS A 13 2.91 2.22 -9.19
CA LYS A 13 1.47 2.11 -9.45
C LYS A 13 0.65 3.15 -8.69
N LEU A 14 0.95 3.37 -7.41
CA LEU A 14 0.30 4.41 -6.61
C LEU A 14 0.50 5.80 -7.23
N ASP A 15 1.69 6.09 -7.77
CA ASP A 15 2.00 7.37 -8.40
C ASP A 15 1.12 7.70 -9.62
N MET A 16 0.58 6.69 -10.30
CA MET A 16 -0.38 6.88 -11.41
C MET A 16 -1.82 7.16 -10.94
N HIS A 17 -2.14 6.81 -9.69
CA HIS A 17 -3.49 6.89 -9.12
C HIS A 17 -3.58 7.83 -7.91
N GLN A 18 -2.64 8.78 -7.80
CA GLN A 18 -2.57 9.68 -6.65
C GLN A 18 -3.87 10.47 -6.49
N PRO A 19 -4.45 10.50 -5.27
CA PRO A 19 -5.53 11.42 -4.94
C PRO A 19 -5.11 12.89 -5.14
N LYS A 20 -6.07 13.77 -5.37
CA LYS A 20 -5.80 15.20 -5.61
C LYS A 20 -5.29 15.93 -4.36
N ASP A 21 -5.80 15.56 -3.19
CA ASP A 21 -5.64 16.34 -1.96
C ASP A 21 -4.54 15.80 -1.03
N TYR A 22 -3.98 14.62 -1.32
CA TYR A 22 -2.93 13.99 -0.52
C TYR A 22 -2.21 12.93 -1.35
N ARG A 23 -0.99 12.56 -0.93
CA ARG A 23 -0.25 11.47 -1.55
C ARG A 23 -0.40 10.18 -0.76
N LEU A 24 -0.31 9.06 -1.46
CA LEU A 24 -0.18 7.73 -0.90
C LEU A 24 1.24 7.22 -1.12
N ASP A 25 1.84 6.73 -0.05
CA ASP A 25 3.20 6.20 -0.03
C ASP A 25 3.21 4.79 0.56
N VAL A 26 4.08 3.94 0.03
CA VAL A 26 4.40 2.65 0.63
C VAL A 26 5.16 2.88 1.94
N GLU A 27 4.80 2.12 2.99
CA GLU A 27 5.54 2.05 4.25
C GLU A 27 6.45 0.81 4.24
N PRO A 28 7.77 0.94 3.93
CA PRO A 28 8.64 -0.22 3.68
C PRO A 28 8.71 -1.20 4.85
N ARG A 29 8.60 -0.69 6.08
CA ARG A 29 8.64 -1.49 7.32
C ARG A 29 7.40 -2.35 7.54
N SER A 30 6.33 -2.09 6.79
CA SER A 30 5.07 -2.82 6.87
C SER A 30 4.89 -3.85 5.76
N VAL A 31 5.88 -3.96 4.86
CA VAL A 31 5.87 -4.94 3.77
C VAL A 31 6.29 -6.29 4.33
N ARG A 32 5.47 -7.31 4.07
CA ARG A 32 5.75 -8.69 4.43
C ARG A 32 5.23 -9.64 3.37
N GLN A 33 5.81 -10.83 3.32
CA GLN A 33 5.36 -11.91 2.46
C GLN A 33 4.83 -13.06 3.33
N GLU A 34 3.66 -13.57 2.98
CA GLU A 34 3.12 -14.80 3.59
C GLU A 34 2.72 -15.74 2.45
N GLN A 35 3.38 -16.90 2.36
CA GLN A 35 3.24 -17.83 1.23
C GLN A 35 3.51 -17.09 -0.11
N ASP A 36 2.55 -17.11 -1.03
CA ASP A 36 2.64 -16.46 -2.35
C ASP A 36 2.08 -15.03 -2.37
N TRP A 37 1.67 -14.49 -1.21
CA TRP A 37 1.06 -13.17 -1.09
C TRP A 37 2.03 -12.13 -0.51
N TRP A 38 2.03 -10.95 -1.12
CA TRP A 38 2.66 -9.75 -0.56
C TRP A 38 1.61 -8.87 0.11
N PHE A 39 1.86 -8.55 1.38
CA PHE A 39 1.09 -7.57 2.14
C PHE A 39 1.89 -6.29 2.23
N VAL A 40 1.39 -5.21 1.61
CA VAL A 40 2.13 -3.95 1.48
C VAL A 40 1.35 -2.86 2.18
N GLY A 41 1.92 -2.27 3.22
CA GLY A 41 1.27 -1.18 3.91
C GLY A 41 1.37 0.14 3.13
N VAL A 42 0.24 0.81 2.99
CA VAL A 42 0.09 2.09 2.29
C VAL A 42 -0.50 3.12 3.23
N LYS A 43 0.15 4.28 3.32
CA LYS A 43 -0.28 5.38 4.18
C LYS A 43 -0.42 6.68 3.38
N PRO A 44 -1.32 7.57 3.82
CA PRO A 44 -1.31 8.94 3.34
C PRO A 44 -0.07 9.68 3.85
N SER A 45 0.49 10.55 3.01
CA SER A 45 1.59 11.45 3.37
C SER A 45 1.22 12.41 4.51
N THR A 46 -0.09 12.71 4.61
CA THR A 46 -0.66 13.64 5.58
C THR A 46 -1.48 12.89 6.63
N ALA A 47 -1.29 13.25 7.90
CA ALA A 47 -2.09 12.71 8.99
C ALA A 47 -3.57 13.18 8.89
N GLY A 48 -4.49 12.41 9.46
CA GLY A 48 -5.91 12.77 9.52
C GLY A 48 -6.73 12.39 8.29
N ILE A 49 -6.10 11.90 7.20
CA ILE A 49 -6.82 11.28 6.10
C ILE A 49 -7.44 9.97 6.59
N ARG A 50 -8.75 9.83 6.36
CA ARG A 50 -9.51 8.67 6.80
C ARG A 50 -9.19 7.48 5.91
N ARG A 51 -9.07 6.29 6.51
CA ARG A 51 -8.63 5.07 5.78
C ARG A 51 -9.48 4.75 4.56
N TYR A 52 -10.80 4.90 4.70
CA TYR A 52 -11.72 4.62 3.60
C TYR A 52 -11.54 5.56 2.40
N SER A 53 -10.94 6.74 2.58
CA SER A 53 -10.73 7.71 1.50
C SER A 53 -9.77 7.22 0.42
N TYR A 54 -8.96 6.20 0.71
CA TYR A 54 -7.95 5.66 -0.22
C TYR A 54 -8.06 4.15 -0.45
N TYR A 55 -9.12 3.50 0.04
CA TYR A 55 -9.33 2.07 -0.20
C TYR A 55 -9.63 1.74 -1.66
N ASP A 56 -10.34 2.62 -2.38
CA ASP A 56 -10.62 2.41 -3.80
C ASP A 56 -9.32 2.43 -4.63
N VAL A 57 -8.44 3.40 -4.35
CA VAL A 57 -7.11 3.48 -4.98
C VAL A 57 -6.28 2.23 -4.67
N MET A 58 -6.30 1.78 -3.41
CA MET A 58 -5.59 0.57 -3.02
C MET A 58 -6.12 -0.68 -3.73
N ALA A 59 -7.45 -0.85 -3.80
CA ALA A 59 -8.07 -2.00 -4.45
C ALA A 59 -7.77 -2.01 -5.95
N GLN A 60 -7.83 -0.84 -6.59
CA GLN A 60 -7.49 -0.68 -8.00
C GLN A 60 -6.02 -1.03 -8.27
N VAL A 61 -5.08 -0.49 -7.49
CA VAL A 61 -3.65 -0.76 -7.65
C VAL A 61 -3.33 -2.24 -7.42
N SER A 62 -3.89 -2.87 -6.37
CA SER A 62 -3.73 -4.31 -6.13
C SER A 62 -4.13 -5.13 -7.35
N ARG A 63 -5.31 -4.83 -7.92
CA ARG A 63 -5.83 -5.53 -9.10
C ARG A 63 -4.95 -5.31 -10.33
N GLU A 64 -4.51 -4.08 -10.59
CA GLU A 64 -3.64 -3.80 -11.74
C GLU A 64 -2.28 -4.51 -11.65
N ILE A 65 -1.73 -4.67 -10.45
CA ILE A 65 -0.48 -5.42 -10.26
C ILE A 65 -0.68 -6.91 -10.51
N GLU A 66 -1.78 -7.47 -10.01
CA GLU A 66 -2.12 -8.87 -10.27
C GLU A 66 -2.31 -9.12 -11.76
N ASP A 67 -3.13 -8.31 -12.43
CA ASP A 67 -3.46 -8.46 -13.85
C ASP A 67 -2.24 -8.26 -14.78
N GLN A 68 -1.33 -7.33 -14.46
CA GLN A 68 -0.23 -6.95 -15.36
C GLN A 68 1.11 -7.63 -15.03
N CYS A 69 1.33 -7.98 -13.76
CA CYS A 69 2.61 -8.52 -13.30
C CYS A 69 2.49 -9.96 -12.81
N GLY A 70 1.28 -10.51 -12.64
CA GLY A 70 1.07 -11.86 -12.13
C GLY A 70 1.52 -12.02 -10.67
N VAL A 71 1.50 -10.93 -9.89
CA VAL A 71 1.95 -10.91 -8.49
C VAL A 71 0.74 -10.72 -7.58
N ASN A 72 0.55 -11.65 -6.64
CA ASN A 72 -0.52 -11.56 -5.65
C ASN A 72 -0.16 -10.52 -4.58
N ILE A 73 -0.77 -9.33 -4.66
CA ILE A 73 -0.52 -8.23 -3.73
C ILE A 73 -1.83 -7.78 -3.06
N THR A 74 -1.81 -7.72 -1.74
CA THR A 74 -2.83 -7.01 -0.96
C THR A 74 -2.23 -5.75 -0.37
N LEU A 75 -2.73 -4.59 -0.81
CA LEU A 75 -2.46 -3.34 -0.14
C LEU A 75 -3.27 -3.27 1.17
N VAL A 76 -2.62 -2.86 2.25
CA VAL A 76 -3.26 -2.74 3.57
C VAL A 76 -2.97 -1.36 4.17
N PRO A 77 -3.84 -0.79 5.00
CA PRO A 77 -3.42 0.31 5.86
C PRO A 77 -2.35 -0.24 6.83
N PRO A 78 -1.25 0.48 7.11
CA PRO A 78 -0.32 0.04 8.12
C PRO A 78 -1.04 -0.08 9.46
N PRO A 79 -0.61 -0.99 10.34
CA PRO A 79 -1.17 -1.11 11.67
C PRO A 79 -1.15 0.29 12.29
N SER A 80 -2.33 0.78 12.72
CA SER A 80 -2.37 1.97 13.57
C SER A 80 -1.42 1.69 14.71
N GLY A 81 -0.35 2.47 14.82
CA GLY A 81 0.41 2.54 16.05
C GLY A 81 -0.53 3.06 17.12
N VAL A 82 -1.35 2.17 17.68
CA VAL A 82 -1.96 2.38 18.99
C VAL A 82 -0.76 2.31 19.92
N ARG A 83 -0.08 3.45 20.11
CA ARG A 83 0.54 3.69 21.41
C ARG A 83 -0.63 3.65 22.38
N ARG A 84 -0.86 2.47 22.97
CA ARG A 84 -1.47 2.43 24.29
C ARG A 84 -0.54 3.29 25.14
N LYS A 85 -1.03 4.47 25.54
CA LYS A 85 -0.43 5.17 26.67
C LYS A 85 -0.79 4.27 27.85
N ASP A 86 0.17 3.45 28.25
CA ASP A 86 0.20 2.92 29.61
C ASP A 86 0.39 4.10 30.58
#